data_AF-A0A5J5G3I9-F1
#
_entry.id   AF-A0A5J5G3I9-F1
#
_cell.length_a   1.000
_cell.length_b   1.000
_cell.length_c   1.000
_cell.angle_alpha   90.00
_cell.angle_beta   90.00
_cell.angle_gamma   90.00
#
_symmetry.space_group_name_H-M   'P 1'
#
loop_
_entity.id
_entity.type
_entity.pdbx_description
1 polymer ?
#
loop_
_entity_poly.entity_id
_entity_poly.type
_entity_poly.pdbx_seq_one_letter_code
_entity_poly.pdbx_strand_id
1 'polypeptide(L)' 'MAFKGQKLKQYSEELKLEAIRLHVEEKWTYREINEHLGIQDKDRM' A
#
# COMPACT_ATOMS: atom_id res chain seq x y z
N MET A 1 -13.81 10.97 7.79
CA MET A 1 -14.77 11.56 6.83
C MET A 1 -14.08 11.71 5.49
N ALA A 2 -14.60 11.10 4.42
CA ALA A 2 -14.07 11.29 3.07
C ALA A 2 -14.68 12.59 2.49
N PHE A 3 -13.83 13.52 2.08
CA PHE A 3 -14.27 14.78 1.46
C PHE A 3 -14.53 14.56 -0.03
N LYS A 4 -15.61 15.15 -0.56
CA LYS A 4 -15.95 15.10 -1.99
C LYS A 4 -14.79 15.72 -2.79
N GLY A 5 -14.13 14.91 -3.63
CA GLY A 5 -12.92 15.30 -4.38
C GLY A 5 -11.61 14.71 -3.84
N GLN A 6 -11.64 13.95 -2.74
CA GLN A 6 -10.48 13.20 -2.28
C GLN A 6 -10.09 12.15 -3.34
N LYS A 7 -8.95 12.38 -3.99
CA LYS A 7 -8.34 11.39 -4.89
C LYS A 7 -7.77 10.27 -4.03
N LEU A 8 -8.54 9.21 -3.86
CA LEU A 8 -8.01 7.96 -3.33
C LEU A 8 -7.00 7.45 -4.35
N LYS A 9 -5.77 7.15 -3.90
CA LYS A 9 -4.79 6.46 -4.74
C LYS A 9 -5.38 5.11 -5.12
N GLN A 10 -5.80 4.98 -6.37
CA GLN A 10 -6.18 3.68 -6.93
C GLN A 10 -4.90 2.95 -7.28
N TYR A 11 -4.48 2.06 -6.39
CA TYR A 11 -3.45 1.09 -6.71
C TYR A 11 -4.00 0.07 -7.69
N SER A 12 -3.20 -0.28 -8.70
CA SER A 12 -3.49 -1.36 -9.63
C SER A 12 -3.64 -2.69 -8.87
N GLU A 13 -4.38 -3.62 -9.45
CA GLU A 13 -4.58 -4.95 -8.88
C GLU A 13 -3.25 -5.69 -8.72
N GLU A 14 -2.34 -5.53 -9.68
CA GLU A 14 -0.99 -6.08 -9.66
C GLU A 14 -0.22 -5.65 -8.39
N LEU A 15 -0.29 -4.37 -8.03
CA LEU A 15 0.42 -3.83 -6.87
C LEU A 15 -0.20 -4.32 -5.55
N LYS A 16 -1.52 -4.53 -5.51
CA LYS A 16 -2.21 -5.14 -4.36
C LYS A 16 -1.83 -6.60 -4.18
N LEU A 17 -1.76 -7.36 -5.28
CA LEU A 17 -1.38 -8.77 -5.25
C LEU A 17 0.05 -8.94 -4.76
N GLU A 18 0.98 -8.12 -5.24
CA GLU A 18 2.37 -8.17 -4.80
C GLU A 18 2.50 -7.81 -3.30
N ALA A 19 1.77 -6.79 -2.83
CA ALA A 19 1.74 -6.45 -1.40
C ALA A 19 1.23 -7.62 -0.53
N ILE A 20 0.18 -8.32 -0.97
CA ILE A 20 -0.36 -9.49 -0.25
C ILE A 20 0.68 -10.61 -0.24
N ARG A 21 1.32 -10.88 -1.38
CA ARG A 21 2.32 -11.92 -1.50
C ARG A 21 3.53 -11.67 -0.61
N LEU A 22 4.10 -10.46 -0.62
CA LEU A 22 5.21 -10.07 0.26
C LEU A 22 4.85 -10.19 1.74
N HIS A 23 3.60 -9.87 2.11
CA HIS A 23 3.15 -10.00 3.49
C HIS A 23 2.93 -11.45 3.92
N VAL A 24 2.38 -12.29 3.04
CA VAL A 24 1.99 -13.67 3.37
C VAL A 24 3.17 -14.63 3.24
N GLU A 25 3.94 -14.55 2.16
CA GLU A 25 5.07 -15.44 1.90
C GLU A 25 6.30 -15.04 2.69
N GLU A 26 6.70 -13.77 2.61
CA GLU A 26 7.96 -13.30 3.20
C GLU A 26 7.79 -12.70 4.60
N LYS A 27 6.53 -12.53 5.05
CA LYS A 27 6.20 -11.88 6.34
C LYS A 27 6.78 -10.49 6.49
N TRP A 28 6.93 -9.76 5.37
CA TRP A 28 7.39 -8.40 5.41
C TRP A 28 6.42 -7.51 6.18
N THR A 29 6.98 -6.56 6.91
CA THR A 29 6.20 -5.55 7.61
C THR A 29 5.56 -4.59 6.60
N TYR A 30 4.45 -3.96 6.99
CA TYR A 30 3.81 -2.94 6.15
C TYR A 30 4.77 -1.80 5.77
N ARG A 31 5.77 -1.49 6.61
CA ARG A 31 6.78 -0.48 6.29
C ARG A 31 7.69 -0.94 5.16
N GLU A 32 8.20 -2.17 5.22
CA GLU A 32 9.05 -2.74 4.16
C GLU A 32 8.31 -2.87 2.84
N ILE A 33 7.05 -3.32 2.88
CA ILE A 33 6.19 -3.41 1.69
C ILE A 33 5.94 -2.02 1.10
N ASN A 34 5.67 -1.02 1.95
CA ASN A 34 5.45 0.36 1.51
C ASN A 34 6.73 0.98 0.92
N GLU A 35 7.90 0.73 1.51
CA GLU A 35 9.18 1.17 0.93
C GLU A 35 9.46 0.48 -0.40
N HIS A 36 9.24 -0.83 -0.49
CA HIS A 36 9.47 -1.62 -1.69
C HIS A 36 8.54 -1.22 -2.85
N LEU A 37 7.26 -0.99 -2.56
CA LEU A 37 6.26 -0.59 -3.55
C LEU A 37 6.21 0.93 -3.77
N GLY A 38 7.08 1.72 -3.13
CA GLY A 38 7.09 3.18 -3.22
C GLY A 38 5.83 3.85 -2.67
N ILE A 39 5.07 3.16 -1.83
CA ILE A 39 3.83 3.64 -1.22
C ILE A 39 4.20 4.49 0.00
N GLN A 40 4.48 5.77 -0.24
CA GLN A 40 4.58 6.74 0.86
C GLN A 40 3.19 7.26 1.21
N ASP A 41 2.61 6.72 2.28
CA ASP A 41 1.43 7.27 2.94
C ASP A 41 1.84 7.85 4.29
N LYS A 42 2.35 9.09 4.24
CA LYS A 42 2.90 9.82 5.40
C LYS A 42 1.86 10.13 6.49
N ASP A 43 0.57 9.95 6.19
CA ASP A 43 -0.56 10.26 7.08
C ASP A 43 -1.10 9.01 7.80
N ARG A 44 -0.69 7.80 7.36
CA ARG A 44 -1.22 6.51 7.86
C ARG A 44 -0.22 5.64 8.61
N MET A 45 0.99 6.14 8.87
CA MET A 45 1.99 5.49 9.72
C MET A 45 2.00 6.09 11.12
#